data_AF-A0A1C5XZZ1-F1
#
_entry.id   AF-A0A1C5XZZ1-F1
#
_cell.length_a   1.000
_cell.length_b   1.000
_cell.length_c   1.000
_cell.angle_alpha   90.00
_cell.angle_beta   90.00
_cell.angle_gamma   90.00
#
_symmetry.space_group_name_H-M   'P 1'
#
loop_
_entity.id
_entity.type
_entity.pdbx_description
1 polymer ?
#
loop_
_entity_poly.entity_id
_entity_poly.type
_entity_poly.pdbx_seq_one_letter_code
_entity_poly.pdbx_strand_id
1 'polypeptide(L)'
;MNIAKDIITISEDEISTYTEDIYRISSSQVIGKTDPFNGERAFILCNLEQLIGLLSFTPKNDKMIIQHTKNLIRATNGIEEYQTFLKYMSPSLSITQRALSLPQLTTYERKLLHELMMSNYNEYLTKSDFVKCCYSAMNAFLITAYCIVSKGIEKDISTIDITVDIYDTVQNISLTPNTDNSNFVYVDWHSINRINDLYMLYKTQYCGLTNASILDLVSADVIEEEYYLKDERFTIAPSILMKQYLSIIEREVNEIIVLSGFNPNPDQHLNWYDMKNRVRKRGIDIDYLPYKLHEALDDLYPFRNHSMHGETDITKEDYLILCKYKNQELFKGLSVKKLELTNTVLHPTVDEIAEYIGIPQNS
;
A
#
# COMPACT_ATOMS: atom_id res chain seq x y z
N MET A 1 20.69 -7.43 -33.34
CA MET A 1 19.75 -6.47 -33.94
C MET A 1 18.86 -6.01 -32.80
N ASN A 2 19.12 -4.82 -32.23
CA ASN A 2 18.28 -4.28 -31.14
C ASN A 2 16.95 -3.91 -31.75
N ILE A 3 15.96 -4.78 -31.62
CA ILE A 3 14.56 -4.40 -31.81
C ILE A 3 14.32 -3.40 -30.69
N ALA A 4 14.21 -2.11 -31.04
CA ALA A 4 13.70 -1.13 -30.11
C ALA A 4 12.35 -1.69 -29.61
N LYS A 5 12.27 -2.03 -28.32
CA LYS A 5 11.00 -2.41 -27.73
C LYS A 5 10.09 -1.21 -27.94
N ASP A 6 8.99 -1.45 -28.65
CA ASP A 6 8.05 -0.43 -29.11
C ASP A 6 7.18 -0.02 -27.91
N ILE A 7 7.82 0.52 -26.87
CA ILE A 7 7.23 0.86 -25.57
C ILE A 7 6.17 1.92 -25.81
N ILE A 8 4.97 1.66 -25.31
CA ILE A 8 3.90 2.65 -25.31
C ILE A 8 3.99 3.44 -24.02
N THR A 9 4.14 4.75 -24.10
CA THR A 9 4.18 5.64 -22.95
C THR A 9 2.89 6.45 -22.85
N ILE A 10 2.40 6.65 -21.63
CA ILE A 10 1.37 7.64 -21.29
C ILE A 10 2.04 8.64 -20.35
N SER A 11 2.31 9.84 -20.89
CA SER A 11 3.02 10.89 -20.15
C SER A 11 2.14 11.55 -19.09
N GLU A 12 2.76 12.34 -18.21
CA GLU A 12 2.07 13.16 -17.21
C GLU A 12 1.00 14.07 -17.84
N ASP A 13 1.33 14.72 -18.97
CA ASP A 13 0.39 15.57 -19.72
C ASP A 13 -0.82 14.78 -20.26
N GLU A 14 -0.58 13.57 -20.79
CA GLU A 14 -1.68 12.70 -21.23
C GLU A 14 -2.53 12.25 -20.05
N ILE A 15 -1.91 11.86 -18.93
CA ILE A 15 -2.61 11.45 -17.70
C ILE A 15 -3.47 12.60 -17.19
N SER A 16 -2.93 13.81 -17.11
CA SER A 16 -3.65 15.02 -16.70
C SER A 16 -4.85 15.27 -17.62
N THR A 17 -4.65 15.18 -18.94
CA THR A 17 -5.73 15.34 -19.93
C THR A 17 -6.83 14.29 -19.76
N TYR A 18 -6.47 13.01 -19.57
CA TYR A 18 -7.45 11.96 -19.36
C TYR A 18 -8.19 12.12 -18.04
N THR A 19 -7.51 12.54 -16.98
CA THR A 19 -8.06 12.58 -15.61
C THR A 19 -8.69 13.92 -15.22
N GLU A 20 -8.62 14.93 -16.10
CA GLU A 20 -9.30 16.21 -15.90
C GLU A 20 -10.80 16.00 -15.65
N ASP A 21 -11.30 16.57 -14.54
CA ASP A 21 -12.69 16.49 -14.09
C ASP A 21 -13.30 15.08 -14.15
N ILE A 22 -12.49 14.06 -13.85
CA ILE A 22 -12.87 12.63 -13.96
C ILE A 22 -14.17 12.27 -13.22
N TYR A 23 -14.44 12.94 -12.10
CA TYR A 23 -15.72 12.90 -11.41
C TYR A 23 -16.00 14.20 -10.67
N ARG A 24 -17.25 14.38 -10.29
CA ARG A 24 -17.67 15.37 -9.29
C ARG A 24 -18.47 14.71 -8.18
N ILE A 25 -18.48 15.31 -7.00
CA ILE A 25 -19.30 14.86 -5.87
C ILE A 25 -20.54 15.75 -5.79
N SER A 26 -21.72 15.12 -5.79
CA SER A 26 -23.00 15.80 -5.58
C SER A 26 -23.84 14.99 -4.62
N SER A 27 -24.34 15.61 -3.55
CA SER A 27 -25.19 14.95 -2.55
C SER A 27 -24.58 13.63 -2.02
N SER A 28 -23.27 13.63 -1.77
CA SER A 28 -22.49 12.45 -1.35
C SER A 28 -22.48 11.27 -2.33
N GLN A 29 -22.81 11.53 -3.59
CA GLN A 29 -22.69 10.57 -4.69
C GLN A 29 -21.59 11.02 -5.64
N VAL A 30 -20.84 10.04 -6.14
CA VAL A 30 -19.88 10.25 -7.23
C VAL A 30 -20.69 10.31 -8.53
N ILE A 31 -20.42 11.34 -9.34
CA ILE A 31 -20.95 11.46 -10.69
C ILE A 31 -19.74 11.51 -11.61
N GLY A 32 -19.49 10.41 -12.32
CA GLY A 32 -18.45 10.34 -13.36
C GLY A 32 -18.77 11.25 -14.55
N LYS A 33 -17.74 11.62 -15.31
CA LYS A 33 -17.90 12.43 -16.51
C LYS A 33 -18.42 11.64 -17.72
N THR A 34 -18.24 10.32 -17.73
CA THR A 34 -18.55 9.47 -18.88
C THR A 34 -19.98 8.93 -18.82
N ASP A 35 -20.68 8.98 -19.96
CA ASP A 35 -22.00 8.36 -20.13
C ASP A 35 -21.87 6.87 -20.52
N PRO A 36 -22.30 5.93 -19.66
CA PRO A 36 -22.14 4.50 -19.88
C PRO A 36 -22.97 3.95 -21.05
N PHE A 37 -23.90 4.72 -21.60
CA PHE A 37 -24.69 4.33 -22.77
C PHE A 37 -23.98 4.58 -24.10
N ASN A 38 -22.74 5.07 -24.08
CA ASN A 38 -21.91 5.33 -25.26
C ASN A 38 -20.88 4.22 -25.54
N GLY A 39 -21.29 2.95 -25.37
CA GLY A 39 -20.49 1.77 -25.69
C GLY A 39 -19.76 1.18 -24.48
N GLU A 40 -19.19 0.00 -24.68
CA GLU A 40 -18.57 -0.78 -23.60
C GLU A 40 -17.40 -0.04 -22.95
N ARG A 41 -16.55 0.62 -23.75
CA ARG A 41 -15.45 1.44 -23.26
C ARG A 41 -15.95 2.52 -22.29
N ALA A 42 -17.02 3.22 -22.66
CA ALA A 42 -17.61 4.27 -21.85
C ALA A 42 -18.19 3.71 -20.53
N PHE A 43 -18.78 2.52 -20.58
CA PHE A 43 -19.23 1.81 -19.38
C PHE A 43 -18.08 1.47 -18.42
N ILE A 44 -16.93 1.01 -18.93
CA ILE A 44 -15.76 0.74 -18.08
C ILE A 44 -15.21 2.04 -17.47
N LEU A 45 -15.03 3.09 -18.29
CA LEU A 45 -14.56 4.38 -17.80
C LEU A 45 -15.48 4.94 -16.70
N CYS A 46 -16.80 4.85 -16.88
CA CYS A 46 -17.79 5.26 -15.87
C CYS A 46 -17.64 4.48 -14.54
N ASN A 47 -17.39 3.17 -14.59
CA ASN A 47 -17.15 2.36 -13.39
C ASN A 47 -15.81 2.70 -12.70
N LEU A 48 -14.76 2.98 -13.47
CA LEU A 48 -13.47 3.45 -12.94
C LEU A 48 -13.62 4.83 -12.28
N GLU A 49 -14.32 5.76 -12.92
CA GLU A 49 -14.65 7.08 -12.36
C GLU A 49 -15.37 6.97 -11.02
N GLN A 50 -16.35 6.06 -10.93
CA GLN A 50 -17.08 5.77 -9.70
C GLN A 50 -16.13 5.28 -8.60
N LEU A 51 -15.24 4.33 -8.90
CA LEU A 51 -14.28 3.79 -7.93
C LEU A 51 -13.27 4.84 -7.45
N ILE A 52 -12.70 5.61 -8.37
CA ILE A 52 -11.75 6.69 -8.07
C ILE A 52 -12.43 7.71 -7.16
N GLY A 53 -13.67 8.11 -7.46
CA GLY A 53 -14.44 8.99 -6.60
C GLY A 53 -14.77 8.38 -5.24
N LEU A 54 -15.09 7.09 -5.16
CA LEU A 54 -15.34 6.40 -3.88
C LEU A 54 -14.10 6.40 -2.98
N LEU A 55 -12.89 6.30 -3.55
CA LEU A 55 -11.62 6.42 -2.83
C LEU A 55 -11.30 7.84 -2.36
N SER A 56 -12.09 8.86 -2.70
CA SER A 56 -11.91 10.21 -2.16
C SER A 56 -12.65 10.42 -0.82
N PHE A 57 -13.65 9.58 -0.51
CA PHE A 57 -14.44 9.76 0.72
C PHE A 57 -13.67 9.42 2.00
N THR A 58 -14.04 10.09 3.08
CA THR A 58 -13.57 9.78 4.44
C THR A 58 -14.77 9.84 5.39
N PRO A 59 -15.18 8.72 6.02
CA PRO A 59 -14.64 7.36 5.89
C PRO A 59 -14.87 6.75 4.49
N LYS A 60 -14.12 5.69 4.18
CA LYS A 60 -14.30 4.91 2.94
C LYS A 60 -15.56 4.07 3.02
N ASN A 61 -16.19 3.82 1.88
CA ASN A 61 -17.26 2.84 1.74
C ASN A 61 -16.70 1.57 1.09
N ASP A 62 -15.93 0.80 1.86
CA ASP A 62 -15.20 -0.37 1.38
C ASP A 62 -16.12 -1.43 0.77
N LYS A 63 -17.34 -1.59 1.31
CA LYS A 63 -18.36 -2.47 0.72
C LYS A 63 -18.69 -2.10 -0.72
N MET A 64 -18.92 -0.81 -1.00
CA MET A 64 -19.16 -0.36 -2.38
C MET A 64 -17.92 -0.48 -3.24
N ILE A 65 -16.74 -0.11 -2.71
CA ILE A 65 -15.47 -0.21 -3.45
C ILE A 65 -15.23 -1.67 -3.88
N ILE A 66 -15.30 -2.62 -2.95
CA ILE A 66 -15.15 -4.06 -3.22
C ILE A 66 -16.17 -4.53 -4.26
N GLN A 67 -17.44 -4.15 -4.13
CA GLN A 67 -18.48 -4.57 -5.06
C GLN A 67 -18.22 -4.04 -6.49
N HIS A 68 -17.85 -2.77 -6.62
CA HIS A 68 -17.52 -2.17 -7.91
C HIS A 68 -16.26 -2.79 -8.52
N THR A 69 -15.22 -3.05 -7.73
CA THR A 69 -14.01 -3.75 -8.20
C THR A 69 -14.35 -5.16 -8.71
N LYS A 70 -15.18 -5.93 -7.98
CA LYS A 70 -15.66 -7.26 -8.44
C LYS A 70 -16.48 -7.18 -9.72
N ASN A 71 -17.25 -6.12 -9.93
CA ASN A 71 -18.00 -5.93 -11.18
C ASN A 71 -17.06 -5.66 -12.36
N LEU A 72 -16.03 -4.83 -12.16
CA LEU A 72 -15.02 -4.58 -13.20
C LEU A 72 -14.21 -5.84 -13.53
N ILE A 73 -13.83 -6.65 -12.54
CA ILE A 73 -13.18 -7.95 -12.76
C ILE A 73 -14.07 -8.87 -13.61
N ARG A 74 -15.40 -8.85 -13.42
CA ARG A 74 -16.31 -9.62 -14.27
C ARG A 74 -16.41 -9.06 -15.68
N ALA A 75 -16.43 -7.73 -15.82
CA ALA A 75 -16.48 -7.04 -17.10
C ALA A 75 -15.22 -7.28 -17.96
N THR A 76 -14.10 -7.72 -17.37
CA THR A 76 -12.91 -8.08 -18.14
C THR A 76 -13.05 -9.41 -18.89
N ASN A 77 -14.04 -10.26 -18.54
CA ASN A 77 -14.19 -11.59 -19.16
C ASN A 77 -14.91 -11.56 -20.52
N GLY A 78 -15.58 -10.45 -20.85
CA GLY A 78 -16.37 -10.33 -22.07
C GLY A 78 -17.40 -9.21 -21.98
N ILE A 79 -18.25 -9.10 -22.99
CA ILE A 79 -19.25 -8.04 -23.11
C ILE A 79 -20.51 -8.32 -22.27
N GLU A 80 -20.64 -9.52 -21.70
CA GLU A 80 -21.87 -9.98 -21.03
C GLU A 80 -22.30 -9.06 -19.88
N GLU A 81 -21.34 -8.55 -19.11
CA GLU A 81 -21.61 -7.61 -18.02
C GLU A 81 -22.21 -6.30 -18.57
N TYR A 82 -21.66 -5.78 -19.69
CA TYR A 82 -22.18 -4.57 -20.33
C TYR A 82 -23.56 -4.80 -20.97
N GLN A 83 -23.77 -5.94 -21.61
CA GLN A 83 -25.09 -6.33 -22.14
C GLN A 83 -26.13 -6.43 -21.03
N THR A 84 -25.74 -6.99 -19.88
CA THR A 84 -26.59 -7.09 -18.69
C THR A 84 -26.94 -5.71 -18.16
N PHE A 85 -25.96 -4.81 -18.04
CA PHE A 85 -26.20 -3.41 -17.69
C PHE A 85 -27.21 -2.76 -18.64
N LEU A 86 -27.01 -2.84 -19.95
CA LEU A 86 -27.92 -2.24 -20.93
C LEU A 86 -29.33 -2.82 -20.85
N LYS A 87 -29.47 -4.12 -20.58
CA LYS A 87 -30.78 -4.76 -20.43
C LYS A 87 -31.61 -4.16 -19.29
N TYR A 88 -30.97 -3.80 -18.18
CA TYR A 88 -31.65 -3.30 -16.98
C TYR A 88 -31.72 -1.77 -16.91
N MET A 89 -30.72 -1.07 -17.45
CA MET A 89 -30.54 0.36 -17.23
C MET A 89 -30.76 1.21 -18.48
N SER A 90 -30.75 0.62 -19.69
CA SER A 90 -30.92 1.39 -20.93
C SER A 90 -32.32 1.98 -21.02
N PRO A 91 -32.46 3.28 -21.32
CA PRO A 91 -33.76 3.94 -21.38
C PRO A 91 -34.56 3.60 -22.65
N SER A 92 -33.94 3.03 -23.69
CA SER A 92 -34.64 2.59 -24.90
C SER A 92 -33.87 1.50 -25.68
N LEU A 93 -34.61 0.74 -26.50
CA LEU A 93 -34.01 -0.24 -27.41
C LEU A 93 -33.07 0.40 -28.44
N SER A 94 -33.38 1.61 -28.92
CA SER A 94 -32.53 2.32 -29.88
C SER A 94 -31.17 2.70 -29.29
N ILE A 95 -31.14 3.09 -28.02
CA ILE A 95 -29.89 3.37 -27.30
C ILE A 95 -29.09 2.08 -27.11
N THR A 96 -29.74 0.98 -26.73
CA THR A 96 -29.09 -0.34 -26.61
C THR A 96 -28.45 -0.78 -27.93
N GLN A 97 -29.18 -0.67 -29.05
CA GLN A 97 -28.67 -1.04 -30.37
C GLN A 97 -27.48 -0.18 -30.80
N ARG A 98 -27.56 1.14 -30.60
CA ARG A 98 -26.46 2.06 -30.88
C ARG A 98 -25.24 1.72 -30.03
N ALA A 99 -25.41 1.56 -28.73
CA ALA A 99 -24.34 1.26 -27.79
C ALA A 99 -23.58 -0.03 -28.14
N LEU A 100 -24.32 -1.10 -28.50
CA LEU A 100 -23.73 -2.38 -28.90
C LEU A 100 -23.06 -2.36 -30.28
N SER A 101 -23.35 -1.36 -31.12
CA SER A 101 -22.71 -1.19 -32.42
C SER A 101 -21.35 -0.49 -32.36
N LEU A 102 -21.03 0.14 -31.23
CA LEU A 102 -19.75 0.82 -31.02
C LEU A 102 -18.61 -0.18 -30.77
N PRO A 103 -17.34 0.21 -31.01
CA PRO A 103 -16.19 -0.64 -30.74
C PRO A 103 -16.17 -1.13 -29.29
N GLN A 104 -15.94 -2.44 -29.14
CA GLN A 104 -15.77 -3.12 -27.86
C GLN A 104 -14.33 -2.96 -27.36
N LEU A 105 -14.10 -3.29 -26.09
CA LEU A 105 -12.73 -3.44 -25.57
C LEU A 105 -11.99 -4.55 -26.31
N THR A 106 -10.72 -4.31 -26.61
CA THR A 106 -9.85 -5.35 -27.16
C THR A 106 -9.54 -6.41 -26.11
N THR A 107 -9.14 -7.60 -26.55
CA THR A 107 -8.68 -8.67 -25.66
C THR A 107 -7.46 -8.23 -24.83
N TYR A 108 -6.63 -7.34 -25.37
CA TYR A 108 -5.45 -6.81 -24.68
C TYR A 108 -5.83 -5.84 -23.57
N GLU A 109 -6.79 -4.94 -23.82
CA GLU A 109 -7.30 -4.04 -22.79
C GLU A 109 -7.96 -4.80 -21.65
N ARG A 110 -8.72 -5.84 -21.96
CA ARG A 110 -9.32 -6.73 -20.96
C ARG A 110 -8.26 -7.39 -20.08
N LYS A 111 -7.18 -7.89 -20.67
CA LYS A 111 -6.06 -8.50 -19.94
C LYS A 111 -5.42 -7.51 -18.97
N LEU A 112 -5.15 -6.28 -19.41
CA LEU A 112 -4.54 -5.24 -18.57
C LEU A 112 -5.48 -4.75 -17.46
N LEU A 113 -6.75 -4.52 -17.80
CA LEU A 113 -7.76 -4.13 -16.83
C LEU A 113 -7.95 -5.21 -15.78
N HIS A 114 -7.96 -6.49 -16.16
CA HIS A 114 -8.09 -7.60 -15.24
C HIS A 114 -6.97 -7.59 -14.20
N GLU A 115 -5.72 -7.49 -14.63
CA GLU A 115 -4.56 -7.47 -13.74
C GLU A 115 -4.66 -6.31 -12.74
N LEU A 116 -4.94 -5.09 -13.21
CA LEU A 116 -5.03 -3.90 -12.34
C LEU A 116 -6.20 -4.00 -11.34
N MET A 117 -7.33 -4.56 -11.76
CA MET A 117 -8.48 -4.73 -10.84
C MET A 117 -8.25 -5.87 -9.84
N MET A 118 -7.56 -6.94 -10.26
CA MET A 118 -7.14 -8.01 -9.35
C MET A 118 -6.15 -7.49 -8.30
N SER A 119 -5.18 -6.65 -8.68
CA SER A 119 -4.27 -5.98 -7.72
C SER A 119 -5.03 -5.17 -6.68
N ASN A 120 -6.03 -4.37 -7.10
CA ASN A 120 -6.89 -3.64 -6.19
C ASN A 120 -7.74 -4.53 -5.28
N TYR A 121 -8.24 -5.64 -5.80
CA TYR A 121 -9.03 -6.58 -5.02
C TYR A 121 -8.16 -7.32 -3.99
N ASN A 122 -6.93 -7.68 -4.38
CA ASN A 122 -5.98 -8.36 -3.53
C ASN A 122 -5.56 -7.53 -2.32
N GLU A 123 -5.56 -6.19 -2.40
CA GLU A 123 -5.33 -5.30 -1.25
C GLU A 123 -6.30 -5.57 -0.09
N TYR A 124 -7.55 -5.92 -0.39
CA TYR A 124 -8.50 -6.34 0.64
C TYR A 124 -8.26 -7.78 1.09
N LEU A 125 -7.90 -8.68 0.18
CA LEU A 125 -7.70 -10.10 0.50
C LEU A 125 -6.45 -10.36 1.36
N THR A 126 -5.42 -9.53 1.25
CA THR A 126 -4.17 -9.66 2.00
C THR A 126 -4.15 -8.84 3.30
N LYS A 127 -5.23 -8.12 3.58
CA LYS A 127 -5.37 -7.32 4.79
C LYS A 127 -5.40 -8.22 6.04
N SER A 128 -4.84 -7.71 7.15
CA SER A 128 -4.95 -8.30 8.50
C SER A 128 -5.44 -7.26 9.50
N ASP A 129 -5.78 -7.68 10.72
CA ASP A 129 -6.25 -6.78 11.79
C ASP A 129 -5.23 -5.70 12.20
N PHE A 130 -3.97 -5.89 11.80
CA PHE A 130 -2.86 -4.99 12.14
C PHE A 130 -2.28 -4.25 10.93
N VAL A 131 -2.92 -4.34 9.75
CA VAL A 131 -2.48 -3.68 8.51
C VAL A 131 -3.66 -2.93 7.90
N LYS A 132 -3.44 -1.67 7.48
CA LYS A 132 -4.44 -0.89 6.71
C LYS A 132 -4.33 -1.19 5.22
N CYS A 133 -5.44 -1.07 4.50
CA CYS A 133 -5.42 -1.03 3.05
C CYS A 133 -4.68 0.24 2.57
N CYS A 134 -3.86 0.09 1.53
CA CYS A 134 -3.14 1.16 0.85
C CYS A 134 -4.02 1.81 -0.23
N TYR A 135 -4.95 2.66 0.18
CA TYR A 135 -5.89 3.31 -0.73
C TYR A 135 -5.22 4.22 -1.78
N SER A 136 -4.04 4.76 -1.49
CA SER A 136 -3.28 5.59 -2.44
C SER A 136 -2.73 4.74 -3.59
N ALA A 137 -2.14 3.58 -3.30
CA ALA A 137 -1.74 2.60 -4.31
C ALA A 137 -2.95 2.08 -5.10
N MET A 138 -4.08 1.81 -4.43
CA MET A 138 -5.31 1.40 -5.13
C MET A 138 -5.77 2.46 -6.14
N ASN A 139 -5.72 3.73 -5.75
CA ASN A 139 -6.06 4.84 -6.63
C ASN A 139 -5.11 4.94 -7.82
N ALA A 140 -3.80 4.74 -7.61
CA ALA A 140 -2.82 4.72 -8.69
C ALA A 140 -3.09 3.60 -9.72
N PHE A 141 -3.49 2.40 -9.28
CA PHE A 141 -3.91 1.33 -10.19
C PHE A 141 -5.19 1.67 -10.95
N LEU A 142 -6.17 2.32 -10.32
CA LEU A 142 -7.40 2.75 -10.99
C LEU A 142 -7.14 3.84 -12.04
N ILE A 143 -6.31 4.83 -11.71
CA ILE A 143 -5.90 5.87 -12.66
C ILE A 143 -5.13 5.26 -13.83
N THR A 144 -4.23 4.31 -13.56
CA THR A 144 -3.52 3.57 -14.61
C THR A 144 -4.49 2.82 -15.53
N ALA A 145 -5.47 2.11 -14.97
CA ALA A 145 -6.50 1.43 -15.76
C ALA A 145 -7.32 2.42 -16.60
N TYR A 146 -7.69 3.57 -16.01
CA TYR A 146 -8.45 4.62 -16.70
C TYR A 146 -7.68 5.16 -17.90
N CYS A 147 -6.38 5.45 -17.75
CA CYS A 147 -5.52 5.93 -18.82
C CYS A 147 -5.32 4.88 -19.92
N ILE A 148 -5.13 3.61 -19.57
CA ILE A 148 -5.01 2.50 -20.54
C ILE A 148 -6.28 2.38 -21.39
N VAL A 149 -7.46 2.40 -20.75
CA VAL A 149 -8.75 2.34 -21.45
C VAL A 149 -9.03 3.64 -22.22
N SER A 150 -8.57 4.79 -21.75
CA SER A 150 -8.72 6.05 -22.51
C SER A 150 -7.86 6.05 -23.78
N LYS A 151 -6.64 5.50 -23.70
CA LYS A 151 -5.69 5.46 -24.81
C LYS A 151 -6.05 4.45 -25.91
N GLY A 152 -6.75 3.36 -25.58
CA GLY A 152 -7.16 2.36 -26.58
C GLY A 152 -6.03 1.42 -26.98
N ILE A 153 -5.57 0.55 -26.07
CA ILE A 153 -4.41 -0.30 -26.32
C ILE A 153 -4.76 -1.48 -27.26
N GLU A 154 -4.08 -1.57 -28.39
CA GLU A 154 -4.30 -2.60 -29.42
C GLU A 154 -3.15 -3.63 -29.53
N LYS A 155 -2.18 -3.60 -28.61
CA LYS A 155 -1.04 -4.53 -28.57
C LYS A 155 -1.09 -5.40 -27.31
N ASP A 156 -0.58 -6.63 -27.40
CA ASP A 156 -0.35 -7.46 -26.22
C ASP A 156 0.79 -6.88 -25.39
N ILE A 157 0.59 -6.74 -24.09
CA ILE A 157 1.51 -6.11 -23.14
C ILE A 157 1.90 -7.14 -22.08
N SER A 158 3.19 -7.22 -21.77
CA SER A 158 3.72 -8.10 -20.71
C SER A 158 4.04 -7.36 -19.42
N THR A 159 4.26 -6.04 -19.47
CA THR A 159 4.66 -5.24 -18.30
C THR A 159 3.97 -3.89 -18.32
N ILE A 160 3.44 -3.49 -17.16
CA ILE A 160 2.92 -2.15 -16.85
C ILE A 160 3.88 -1.54 -15.81
N ASP A 161 4.69 -0.58 -16.23
CA ASP A 161 5.51 0.22 -15.33
C ASP A 161 4.74 1.48 -14.92
N ILE A 162 4.49 1.66 -13.63
CA ILE A 162 3.79 2.82 -13.06
C ILE A 162 4.82 3.66 -12.31
N THR A 163 5.05 4.89 -12.75
CA THR A 163 5.87 5.86 -12.03
C THR A 163 4.98 6.80 -11.21
N VAL A 164 5.27 6.96 -9.92
CA VAL A 164 4.49 7.82 -9.01
C VAL A 164 5.33 8.86 -8.29
N ASP A 165 4.69 9.94 -7.86
CA ASP A 165 5.29 10.97 -7.02
C ASP A 165 5.27 10.62 -5.52
N ILE A 166 5.59 11.60 -4.66
CA ILE A 166 5.61 11.45 -3.20
C ILE A 166 4.21 11.31 -2.56
N TYR A 167 3.14 11.37 -3.34
CA TYR A 167 1.76 11.19 -2.88
C TYR A 167 1.08 10.00 -3.56
N ASP A 168 1.87 9.12 -4.19
CA ASP A 168 1.40 8.03 -5.05
C ASP A 168 0.58 8.51 -6.26
N THR A 169 0.77 9.76 -6.69
CA THR A 169 0.13 10.32 -7.88
C THR A 169 0.87 9.82 -9.12
N VAL A 170 0.14 9.18 -10.04
CA VAL A 170 0.72 8.62 -11.28
C VAL A 170 1.28 9.73 -12.16
N GLN A 171 2.58 9.66 -12.44
CA GLN A 171 3.33 10.61 -13.26
C GLN A 171 3.58 10.08 -14.67
N ASN A 172 3.80 8.77 -14.81
CA ASN A 172 4.08 8.16 -16.09
C ASN A 172 3.66 6.69 -16.08
N ILE A 173 3.14 6.21 -17.21
CA ILE A 173 2.83 4.79 -17.42
C ILE A 173 3.61 4.32 -18.65
N SER A 174 4.41 3.27 -18.51
CA SER A 174 5.07 2.63 -19.65
C SER A 174 4.56 1.20 -19.82
N LEU A 175 4.18 0.84 -21.04
CA LEU A 175 3.65 -0.47 -21.38
C LEU A 175 4.65 -1.16 -22.31
N THR A 176 5.22 -2.27 -21.86
CA THR A 176 6.14 -3.06 -22.66
C THR A 176 5.39 -4.13 -23.44
N PRO A 177 5.46 -4.13 -24.79
CA PRO A 177 4.83 -5.16 -25.60
C PRO A 177 5.35 -6.55 -25.27
N ASN A 178 4.43 -7.52 -25.28
CA ASN A 178 4.74 -8.91 -25.06
C ASN A 178 5.44 -9.50 -26.28
N THR A 179 6.76 -9.67 -26.21
CA THR A 179 7.56 -10.30 -27.28
C THR A 179 7.72 -11.81 -27.11
N ASP A 180 7.47 -12.31 -25.90
CA ASP A 180 7.86 -13.66 -25.48
C ASP A 180 6.66 -14.59 -25.31
N ASN A 181 5.46 -14.14 -25.73
CA ASN A 181 4.17 -14.83 -25.57
C ASN A 181 3.86 -15.25 -24.12
N SER A 182 4.29 -14.44 -23.14
CA SER A 182 3.92 -14.64 -21.74
C SER A 182 2.42 -14.40 -21.55
N ASN A 183 1.74 -15.27 -20.82
CA ASN A 183 0.34 -15.03 -20.44
C ASN A 183 0.22 -14.04 -19.26
N PHE A 184 1.32 -13.75 -18.59
CA PHE A 184 1.34 -12.87 -17.42
C PHE A 184 1.54 -11.41 -17.81
N VAL A 185 0.87 -10.52 -17.08
CA VAL A 185 1.16 -9.09 -17.05
C VAL A 185 1.84 -8.80 -15.72
N TYR A 186 3.07 -8.31 -15.77
CA TYR A 186 3.77 -7.83 -14.58
C TYR A 186 3.43 -6.37 -14.37
N VAL A 187 3.21 -5.97 -13.12
CA VAL A 187 3.00 -4.58 -12.76
C VAL A 187 4.16 -4.14 -11.87
N ASP A 188 5.00 -3.26 -12.40
CA ASP A 188 6.17 -2.74 -11.72
C ASP A 188 5.89 -1.32 -11.22
N TRP A 189 6.15 -1.11 -9.93
CA TRP A 189 5.93 0.16 -9.24
C TRP A 189 7.25 0.90 -9.04
N HIS A 190 7.30 2.15 -9.51
CA HIS A 190 8.48 3.00 -9.42
C HIS A 190 8.13 4.33 -8.77
N SER A 191 8.51 4.50 -7.50
CA SER A 191 8.42 5.82 -6.87
C SER A 191 9.64 6.67 -7.23
N ILE A 192 9.42 7.95 -7.56
CA ILE A 192 10.52 8.92 -7.78
C ILE A 192 11.28 9.22 -6.48
N ASN A 193 10.77 8.79 -5.32
CA ASN A 193 11.39 8.98 -4.02
C ASN A 193 11.26 7.73 -3.15
N ARG A 194 12.38 7.00 -3.01
CA ARG A 194 12.44 5.74 -2.27
C ARG A 194 12.08 5.88 -0.78
N ILE A 195 12.47 6.97 -0.13
CA ILE A 195 12.10 7.22 1.28
C ILE A 195 10.59 7.36 1.39
N ASN A 196 9.98 8.13 0.49
CA ASN A 196 8.53 8.30 0.52
C ASN A 196 7.78 6.99 0.22
N ASP A 197 8.24 6.22 -0.75
CA ASP A 197 7.71 4.90 -1.10
C ASP A 197 7.61 3.97 0.12
N LEU A 198 8.74 3.81 0.82
CA LEU A 198 8.81 3.00 2.04
C LEU A 198 8.01 3.62 3.18
N TYR A 199 7.94 4.95 3.27
CA TYR A 199 7.11 5.63 4.27
C TYR A 199 5.62 5.36 4.08
N MET A 200 5.12 5.39 2.85
CA MET A 200 3.72 5.06 2.56
C MET A 200 3.43 3.60 2.90
N LEU A 201 4.33 2.68 2.56
CA LEU A 201 4.24 1.26 2.96
C LEU A 201 4.26 1.08 4.49
N TYR A 202 5.15 1.77 5.20
CA TYR A 202 5.28 1.58 6.64
C TYR A 202 4.11 2.21 7.40
N LYS A 203 3.46 3.24 6.86
CA LYS A 203 2.20 3.74 7.42
C LYS A 203 1.05 2.75 7.37
N THR A 204 1.03 1.86 6.37
CA THR A 204 0.01 0.80 6.29
C THR A 204 0.39 -0.43 7.11
N GLN A 205 1.69 -0.75 7.21
CA GLN A 205 2.18 -1.92 7.93
C GLN A 205 2.36 -1.70 9.44
N TYR A 206 2.78 -0.52 9.87
CA TYR A 206 3.14 -0.20 11.25
C TYR A 206 2.22 0.86 11.86
N CYS A 207 0.90 0.70 11.67
CA CYS A 207 -0.11 1.70 12.00
C CYS A 207 -0.17 2.15 13.48
N GLY A 208 0.41 1.37 14.40
CA GLY A 208 0.48 1.73 15.82
C GLY A 208 1.71 2.58 16.17
N LEU A 209 2.75 2.59 15.33
CA LEU A 209 3.92 3.45 15.54
C LEU A 209 3.58 4.91 15.26
N THR A 210 4.34 5.82 15.87
CA THR A 210 4.20 7.25 15.54
C THR A 210 4.73 7.55 14.14
N ASN A 211 4.17 8.58 13.48
CA ASN A 211 4.69 9.03 12.17
C ASN A 211 6.19 9.38 12.22
N ALA A 212 6.67 9.93 13.34
CA ALA A 212 8.08 10.23 13.54
C ALA A 212 8.94 8.96 13.55
N SER A 213 8.51 7.92 14.29
CA SER A 213 9.22 6.64 14.31
C SER A 213 9.18 5.92 12.97
N ILE A 214 8.06 6.00 12.24
CA ILE A 214 7.96 5.46 10.89
C ILE A 214 8.99 6.14 9.97
N LEU A 215 9.07 7.48 10.00
CA LEU A 215 10.03 8.23 9.18
C LEU A 215 11.49 7.90 9.55
N ASP A 216 11.79 7.83 10.85
CA ASP A 216 13.12 7.43 11.33
C ASP A 216 13.46 5.99 10.91
N LEU A 217 12.48 5.08 10.99
CA LEU A 217 12.66 3.68 10.62
C LEU A 217 12.95 3.52 9.13
N VAL A 218 12.17 4.17 8.27
CA VAL A 218 12.40 4.21 6.83
C VAL A 218 13.78 4.78 6.51
N SER A 219 14.16 5.87 7.17
CA SER A 219 15.47 6.48 6.96
C SER A 219 16.59 5.50 7.31
N ALA A 220 16.45 4.75 8.41
CA ALA A 220 17.42 3.74 8.83
C ALA A 220 17.49 2.56 7.84
N ASP A 221 16.35 2.02 7.39
CA ASP A 221 16.30 0.91 6.43
C ASP A 221 16.88 1.32 5.06
N VAL A 222 16.60 2.54 4.56
CA VAL A 222 17.20 3.04 3.32
C VAL A 222 18.71 3.19 3.45
N ILE A 223 19.19 3.76 4.56
CA ILE A 223 20.63 3.91 4.79
C ILE A 223 21.31 2.54 4.86
N GLU A 224 20.70 1.57 5.53
CA GLU A 224 21.21 0.21 5.61
C GLU A 224 21.28 -0.46 4.23
N GLU A 225 20.20 -0.40 3.45
CA GLU A 225 20.15 -1.01 2.13
C GLU A 225 21.15 -0.38 1.16
N GLU A 226 21.27 0.96 1.15
CA GLU A 226 22.08 1.68 0.18
C GLU A 226 23.55 1.78 0.54
N TYR A 227 23.89 1.92 1.83
CA TYR A 227 25.25 2.22 2.27
C TYR A 227 25.88 1.09 3.08
N TYR A 228 25.10 0.30 3.82
CA TYR A 228 25.66 -0.77 4.64
C TYR A 228 25.77 -2.11 3.89
N LEU A 229 24.75 -2.46 3.08
CA LEU A 229 24.68 -3.77 2.41
C LEU A 229 25.29 -3.81 1.00
N LYS A 230 25.41 -2.67 0.29
CA LYS A 230 25.80 -2.65 -1.14
C LYS A 230 27.30 -2.60 -1.43
N ASP A 231 28.10 -1.86 -0.67
CA ASP A 231 29.53 -1.65 -1.01
C ASP A 231 30.39 -1.39 0.24
N GLU A 232 31.44 -2.20 0.44
CA GLU A 232 32.41 -2.06 1.54
C GLU A 232 33.19 -0.73 1.51
N ARG A 233 33.16 0.02 0.40
CA ARG A 233 33.82 1.33 0.27
C ARG A 233 32.94 2.49 0.76
N PHE A 234 31.62 2.28 0.81
CA PHE A 234 30.64 3.26 1.27
C PHE A 234 29.99 2.85 2.60
N THR A 235 30.54 1.84 3.29
CA THR A 235 30.02 1.34 4.56
C THR A 235 29.90 2.45 5.59
N ILE A 236 28.65 2.71 5.98
CA ILE A 236 28.35 3.48 7.17
C ILE A 236 28.80 2.69 8.42
N ALA A 237 29.26 3.40 9.45
CA ALA A 237 29.64 2.76 10.70
C ALA A 237 28.39 2.09 11.33
N PRO A 238 28.48 0.82 11.78
CA PRO A 238 27.36 0.12 12.43
C PRO A 238 26.76 0.88 13.61
N SER A 239 27.59 1.69 14.29
CA SER A 239 27.16 2.57 15.39
C SER A 239 26.08 3.58 14.99
N ILE A 240 26.07 4.07 13.74
CA ILE A 240 25.07 5.03 13.26
C ILE A 240 23.71 4.35 13.11
N LEU A 241 23.66 3.19 12.45
CA LEU A 241 22.43 2.41 12.28
C LEU A 241 21.91 1.93 13.64
N MET A 242 22.79 1.37 14.47
CA MET A 242 22.47 0.97 15.85
C MET A 242 21.81 2.13 16.60
N LYS A 243 22.40 3.33 16.57
CA LYS A 243 21.84 4.51 17.24
C LYS A 243 20.45 4.87 16.74
N GLN A 244 20.22 4.84 15.42
CA GLN A 244 18.91 5.17 14.84
C GLN A 244 17.83 4.19 15.30
N TYR A 245 18.04 2.88 15.13
CA TYR A 245 17.07 1.87 15.53
C TYR A 245 16.81 1.86 17.04
N LEU A 246 17.86 1.99 17.86
CA LEU A 246 17.68 2.08 19.32
C LEU A 246 16.86 3.32 19.70
N SER A 247 17.06 4.46 19.04
CA SER A 247 16.26 5.67 19.34
C SER A 247 14.76 5.45 19.07
N ILE A 248 14.42 4.70 18.03
CA ILE A 248 13.04 4.32 17.70
C ILE A 248 12.47 3.38 18.77
N ILE A 249 13.21 2.33 19.13
CA ILE A 249 12.81 1.37 20.17
C ILE A 249 12.58 2.09 21.51
N GLU A 250 13.50 2.98 21.90
CA GLU A 250 13.41 3.75 23.14
C GLU A 250 12.15 4.61 23.17
N ARG A 251 11.80 5.27 22.05
CA ARG A 251 10.59 6.10 21.93
C ARG A 251 9.32 5.26 22.05
N GLU A 252 9.20 4.23 21.22
CA GLU A 252 7.97 3.44 21.10
C GLU A 252 7.70 2.60 22.34
N VAL A 253 8.74 2.05 22.99
CA VAL A 253 8.58 1.32 24.26
C VAL A 253 8.20 2.25 25.41
N ASN A 254 8.72 3.48 25.46
CA ASN A 254 8.27 4.48 26.44
C ASN A 254 6.78 4.78 26.29
N GLU A 255 6.30 4.95 25.05
CA GLU A 255 4.87 5.13 24.79
C GLU A 255 4.03 3.93 25.23
N ILE A 256 4.50 2.70 24.96
CA ILE A 256 3.82 1.48 25.44
C ILE A 256 3.72 1.45 26.96
N ILE A 257 4.76 1.85 27.70
CA ILE A 257 4.74 1.91 29.17
C ILE A 257 3.68 2.90 29.66
N VAL A 258 3.58 4.07 29.01
CA VAL A 258 2.57 5.09 29.32
C VAL A 258 1.17 4.57 29.03
N LEU A 259 0.94 4.01 27.83
CA LEU A 259 -0.35 3.44 27.42
C LEU A 259 -0.79 2.27 28.32
N SER A 260 0.16 1.50 28.85
CA SER A 260 -0.11 0.41 29.79
C SER A 260 -0.48 0.90 31.21
N GLY A 261 -0.48 2.22 31.47
CA GLY A 261 -0.78 2.80 32.78
C GLY A 261 0.33 2.60 33.82
N PHE A 262 1.53 2.22 33.39
CA PHE A 262 2.65 1.90 34.29
C PHE A 262 3.68 3.02 34.43
N ASN A 263 3.37 4.23 33.94
CA ASN A 263 4.16 5.44 34.21
C ASN A 263 3.39 6.41 35.13
N PRO A 264 3.86 6.66 36.37
CA PRO A 264 3.19 7.60 37.28
C PRO A 264 3.26 9.06 36.79
N ASN A 265 4.18 9.38 35.87
CA ASN A 265 4.25 10.66 35.18
C ASN A 265 4.23 10.43 33.67
N PRO A 266 3.08 10.59 32.99
CA PRO A 266 2.95 10.36 31.55
C PRO A 266 3.92 11.17 30.67
N ASP A 267 4.35 12.34 31.16
CA ASP A 267 5.26 13.23 30.43
C ASP A 267 6.74 12.89 30.62
N GLN A 268 7.05 11.91 31.50
CA GLN A 268 8.42 11.51 31.78
C GLN A 268 8.91 10.46 30.78
N HIS A 269 9.86 10.84 29.93
CA HIS A 269 10.65 9.91 29.13
C HIS A 269 11.67 9.16 30.02
N LEU A 270 11.56 7.84 30.09
CA LEU A 270 12.52 7.00 30.82
C LEU A 270 13.75 6.74 29.96
N ASN A 271 14.94 6.87 30.55
CA ASN A 271 16.16 6.36 29.92
C ASN A 271 16.09 4.83 29.77
N TRP A 272 16.93 4.26 28.90
CA TRP A 272 16.90 2.83 28.59
C TRP A 272 16.99 1.90 29.81
N TYR A 273 17.82 2.25 30.81
CA TYR A 273 17.98 1.43 32.01
C TYR A 273 16.68 1.36 32.83
N ASP A 274 16.04 2.51 33.04
CA ASP A 274 14.76 2.56 33.76
C ASP A 274 13.62 1.95 32.94
N MET A 275 13.62 2.17 31.62
CA MET A 275 12.66 1.62 30.67
C MET A 275 12.68 0.09 30.69
N LYS A 276 13.84 -0.56 30.47
CA LYS A 276 13.94 -2.03 30.44
C LYS A 276 13.56 -2.68 31.77
N ASN A 277 13.96 -2.04 32.89
CA ASN A 277 13.61 -2.52 34.22
C ASN A 277 12.11 -2.37 34.51
N ARG A 278 11.47 -1.31 33.99
CA ARG A 278 10.02 -1.12 34.11
C ARG A 278 9.27 -2.19 33.34
N VAL A 279 9.65 -2.43 32.09
CA VAL A 279 9.08 -3.49 31.23
C VAL A 279 9.14 -4.84 31.96
N ARG A 280 10.32 -5.21 32.45
CA ARG A 280 10.51 -6.48 33.18
C ARG A 280 9.67 -6.56 34.46
N LYS A 281 9.74 -5.55 35.35
CA LYS A 281 9.06 -5.57 36.66
C LYS A 281 7.54 -5.55 36.55
N ARG A 282 7.00 -4.94 35.50
CA ARG A 282 5.55 -4.83 35.26
C ARG A 282 5.01 -5.94 34.35
N GLY A 283 5.88 -6.79 33.80
CA GLY A 283 5.47 -7.84 32.88
C GLY A 283 4.88 -7.30 31.59
N ILE A 284 5.36 -6.15 31.11
CA ILE A 284 4.93 -5.59 29.82
C ILE A 284 5.55 -6.46 28.74
N ASP A 285 4.71 -7.07 27.92
CA ASP A 285 5.14 -7.98 26.86
C ASP A 285 4.29 -7.84 25.61
N ILE A 286 4.79 -8.38 24.51
CA ILE A 286 4.19 -8.30 23.19
C ILE A 286 3.94 -9.73 22.69
N ASP A 287 2.69 -10.19 22.77
CA ASP A 287 2.31 -11.57 22.45
C ASP A 287 2.58 -11.94 20.98
N TYR A 288 2.66 -10.94 20.09
CA TYR A 288 3.05 -11.10 18.69
C TYR A 288 4.49 -11.62 18.51
N LEU A 289 5.39 -11.33 19.46
CA LEU A 289 6.82 -11.62 19.31
C LEU A 289 7.16 -13.02 19.87
N PRO A 290 8.12 -13.74 19.26
CA PRO A 290 8.54 -15.06 19.71
C PRO A 290 9.48 -15.03 20.94
N TYR A 291 9.72 -13.86 21.51
CA TYR A 291 10.61 -13.60 22.65
C TYR A 291 9.98 -12.58 23.57
N LYS A 292 10.48 -12.48 24.80
CA LYS A 292 9.98 -11.48 25.75
C LYS A 292 10.59 -10.12 25.44
N LEU A 293 9.79 -9.06 25.44
CA LEU A 293 10.28 -7.71 25.10
C LEU A 293 11.50 -7.31 25.94
N HIS A 294 11.51 -7.65 27.24
CA HIS A 294 12.63 -7.33 28.10
C HIS A 294 13.95 -8.01 27.69
N GLU A 295 13.91 -9.22 27.11
CA GLU A 295 15.12 -9.92 26.64
C GLU A 295 15.82 -9.11 25.55
N ALA A 296 15.05 -8.62 24.57
CA ALA A 296 15.57 -7.74 23.53
C ALA A 296 16.13 -6.43 24.12
N LEU A 297 15.43 -5.82 25.07
CA LEU A 297 15.90 -4.58 25.70
C LEU A 297 17.16 -4.77 26.53
N ASP A 298 17.36 -5.93 27.14
CA ASP A 298 18.55 -6.25 27.91
C ASP A 298 19.75 -6.50 27.00
N ASP A 299 19.57 -7.25 25.91
CA ASP A 299 20.62 -7.53 24.92
C ASP A 299 21.09 -6.25 24.22
N LEU A 300 20.17 -5.31 23.97
CA LEU A 300 20.46 -4.06 23.27
C LEU A 300 20.98 -2.93 24.18
N TYR A 301 20.81 -3.05 25.50
CA TYR A 301 21.19 -2.01 26.47
C TYR A 301 22.67 -1.60 26.41
N PRO A 302 23.65 -2.53 26.30
CA PRO A 302 25.07 -2.15 26.25
C PRO A 302 25.37 -1.19 25.08
N PHE A 303 24.76 -1.43 23.91
CA PHE A 303 25.00 -0.65 22.69
C PHE A 303 24.38 0.73 22.72
N ARG A 304 23.29 0.92 23.47
CA ARG A 304 22.66 2.24 23.63
C ARG A 304 23.63 3.25 24.24
N ASN A 305 24.37 2.87 25.29
CA ASN A 305 25.31 3.78 25.92
C ASN A 305 26.54 4.03 25.04
N HIS A 306 27.14 2.99 24.43
CA HIS A 306 28.30 3.13 23.56
C HIS A 306 27.98 3.99 22.31
N SER A 307 26.84 3.74 21.67
CA SER A 307 26.40 4.47 20.46
C SER A 307 26.10 5.96 20.69
N MET A 308 25.64 6.34 21.89
CA MET A 308 25.25 7.71 22.23
C MET A 308 26.42 8.60 22.65
N HIS A 309 27.51 8.02 23.12
CA HIS A 309 28.73 8.74 23.51
C HIS A 309 29.79 8.83 22.39
N GLY A 310 29.45 8.35 21.18
CA GLY A 310 30.33 8.43 20.02
C GLY A 310 31.48 7.40 20.05
N GLU A 311 31.37 6.37 20.89
CA GLU A 311 32.34 5.28 20.89
C GLU A 311 32.18 4.47 19.59
N THR A 312 33.30 4.32 18.87
CA THR A 312 33.36 3.69 17.54
C THR A 312 33.44 2.17 17.59
N ASP A 313 33.33 1.56 18.77
CA ASP A 313 33.64 0.15 18.99
C ASP A 313 32.46 -0.80 18.69
N ILE A 314 31.35 -0.29 18.12
CA ILE A 314 30.24 -1.14 17.67
C ILE A 314 30.64 -1.86 16.38
N THR A 315 30.82 -3.17 16.50
CA THR A 315 31.22 -4.06 15.40
C THR A 315 30.02 -4.46 14.53
N LYS A 316 30.31 -5.15 13.41
CA LYS A 316 29.24 -5.74 12.58
C LYS A 316 28.52 -6.85 13.36
N GLU A 317 29.26 -7.63 14.13
CA GLU A 317 28.74 -8.70 14.99
C GLU A 317 27.78 -8.16 16.07
N ASP A 318 28.11 -7.01 16.66
CA ASP A 318 27.21 -6.32 17.61
C ASP A 318 25.91 -5.88 16.92
N TYR A 319 26.03 -5.34 15.71
CA TYR A 319 24.86 -4.93 14.92
C TYR A 319 23.95 -6.10 14.54
N LEU A 320 24.50 -7.30 14.32
CA LEU A 320 23.70 -8.52 14.07
C LEU A 320 22.76 -8.87 15.22
N ILE A 321 23.08 -8.46 16.46
CA ILE A 321 22.17 -8.64 17.61
C ILE A 321 20.90 -7.81 17.42
N LEU A 322 21.02 -6.57 16.94
CA LEU A 322 19.86 -5.75 16.60
C LEU A 322 19.11 -6.34 15.39
N CYS A 323 19.82 -6.75 14.35
CA CYS A 323 19.20 -7.34 13.17
C CYS A 323 18.40 -8.60 13.49
N LYS A 324 18.85 -9.43 14.45
CA LYS A 324 18.08 -10.57 14.94
C LYS A 324 16.67 -10.14 15.38
N TYR A 325 16.57 -9.11 16.23
CA TYR A 325 15.27 -8.64 16.73
C TYR A 325 14.45 -7.92 15.66
N LYS A 326 15.10 -7.12 14.81
CA LYS A 326 14.45 -6.47 13.66
C LYS A 326 13.82 -7.50 12.72
N ASN A 327 14.58 -8.52 12.34
CA ASN A 327 14.16 -9.58 11.42
C ASN A 327 13.13 -10.54 12.05
N GLN A 328 13.03 -10.55 13.38
CA GLN A 328 11.93 -11.17 14.12
C GLN A 328 10.77 -10.19 14.38
N GLU A 329 10.63 -9.21 13.49
CA GLU A 329 9.50 -8.28 13.41
C GLU A 329 9.27 -7.39 14.65
N LEU A 330 10.34 -7.00 15.36
CA LEU A 330 10.25 -6.12 16.55
C LEU A 330 9.35 -4.89 16.31
N PHE A 331 9.56 -4.15 15.23
CA PHE A 331 8.79 -2.94 14.94
C PHE A 331 7.32 -3.21 14.63
N LYS A 332 7.01 -4.35 13.99
CA LYS A 332 5.64 -4.81 13.81
C LYS A 332 5.01 -5.16 15.17
N GLY A 333 5.72 -5.89 16.02
CA GLY A 333 5.27 -6.22 17.37
C GLY A 333 4.97 -4.97 18.21
N LEU A 334 5.84 -3.96 18.17
CA LEU A 334 5.62 -2.68 18.84
C LEU A 334 4.36 -1.97 18.31
N SER A 335 4.18 -1.94 16.99
CA SER A 335 2.96 -1.42 16.36
C SER A 335 1.71 -2.13 16.85
N VAL A 336 1.70 -3.47 16.79
CA VAL A 336 0.58 -4.32 17.23
C VAL A 336 0.23 -4.02 18.67
N LYS A 337 1.22 -3.99 19.57
CA LYS A 337 0.99 -3.75 20.99
C LYS A 337 0.31 -2.41 21.26
N LYS A 338 0.70 -1.36 20.54
CA LYS A 338 0.09 -0.04 20.68
C LYS A 338 -1.35 -0.01 20.17
N LEU A 339 -1.66 -0.70 19.08
CA LEU A 339 -3.03 -0.84 18.60
C LEU A 339 -3.93 -1.54 19.63
N GLU A 340 -3.44 -2.62 20.24
CA GLU A 340 -4.13 -3.34 21.32
C GLU A 340 -4.38 -2.45 22.53
N LEU A 341 -3.35 -1.76 23.03
CA LEU A 341 -3.46 -0.90 24.23
C LEU A 341 -4.40 0.29 24.01
N THR A 342 -4.53 0.77 22.77
CA THR A 342 -5.44 1.86 22.42
C THR A 342 -6.84 1.38 22.02
N ASN A 343 -7.07 0.05 21.94
CA ASN A 343 -8.28 -0.55 21.38
C ASN A 343 -8.60 -0.01 19.97
N THR A 344 -7.57 0.26 19.16
CA THR A 344 -7.75 0.80 17.81
C THR A 344 -8.12 -0.31 16.84
N VAL A 345 -9.32 -0.23 16.25
CA VAL A 345 -9.79 -1.16 15.21
C VAL A 345 -9.49 -0.57 13.83
N LEU A 346 -8.83 -1.36 12.97
CA LEU A 346 -8.42 -0.94 11.63
C LEU A 346 -9.46 -1.34 10.57
N HIS A 347 -10.46 -0.49 10.36
CA HIS A 347 -11.46 -0.72 9.32
C HIS A 347 -10.90 -0.58 7.89
N PRO A 348 -11.48 -1.31 6.91
CA PRO A 348 -12.43 -2.42 7.12
C PRO A 348 -11.70 -3.60 7.78
N THR A 349 -12.33 -4.28 8.72
CA THR A 349 -11.79 -5.47 9.41
C THR A 349 -11.80 -6.69 8.48
N VAL A 350 -11.07 -7.76 8.85
CA VAL A 350 -11.10 -9.02 8.09
C VAL A 350 -12.50 -9.60 8.01
N ASP A 351 -13.27 -9.52 9.10
CA ASP A 351 -14.66 -9.99 9.17
C ASP A 351 -15.60 -9.17 8.28
N GLU A 352 -15.45 -7.85 8.28
CA GLU A 352 -16.20 -6.96 7.37
C GLU A 352 -15.88 -7.29 5.90
N ILE A 353 -14.60 -7.50 5.58
CA ILE A 353 -14.19 -7.89 4.22
C ILE A 353 -14.82 -9.23 3.84
N ALA A 354 -14.78 -10.23 4.73
CA ALA A 354 -15.39 -11.54 4.51
C ALA A 354 -16.90 -11.43 4.22
N GLU A 355 -17.62 -10.59 4.96
CA GLU A 355 -19.03 -10.28 4.69
C GLU A 355 -19.20 -9.65 3.30
N TYR A 356 -18.41 -8.63 2.97
CA TYR A 356 -18.52 -7.88 1.71
C TYR A 356 -18.24 -8.76 0.48
N ILE A 357 -17.33 -9.73 0.59
CA ILE A 357 -17.01 -10.65 -0.51
C ILE A 357 -17.98 -11.83 -0.59
N GLY A 358 -18.78 -12.07 0.45
CA GLY A 358 -19.81 -13.12 0.51
C GLY A 358 -19.31 -14.46 1.06
N ILE A 359 -18.27 -14.47 1.89
CA ILE A 359 -17.85 -15.68 2.62
C ILE A 359 -18.75 -15.83 3.86
N PRO A 360 -19.43 -16.98 4.04
CA PRO A 360 -20.24 -17.21 5.23
C PRO A 360 -19.36 -17.18 6.48
N GLN A 361 -19.76 -16.42 7.51
CA GLN A 361 -19.12 -16.50 8.82
C GLN A 361 -19.44 -17.87 9.42
N ASN A 362 -18.41 -18.66 9.74
CA ASN A 362 -18.58 -19.89 10.50
C ASN A 362 -19.12 -19.50 11.89
N SER A 363 -20.36 -19.91 12.16
CA SER A 363 -21.05 -19.72 13.43
C SER A 363 -20.45 -20.57 14.54
#